data_AF-A0A2M7FH43-F1
#
_entry.id   AF-A0A2M7FH43-F1
#
_cell.length_a   1.000
_cell.length_b   1.000
_cell.length_c   1.000
_cell.angle_alpha   90.00
_cell.angle_beta   90.00
_cell.angle_gamma   90.00
#
_symmetry.space_group_name_H-M   'P 1'
#
loop_
_entity.id
_entity.type
_entity.pdbx_description
1 polymer ?
#
loop_
_entity_poly.entity_id
_entity_poly.type
_entity_poly.pdbx_seq_one_letter_code
_entity_poly.pdbx_strand_id
1 'polypeptide(L)'
;MIAATRDWLEKAVIGLNLCPFAKAVHVKQQIRYVVSAATTEEALLLDLLVELRRLQDTDADLLDTTLLIHPYVLTDFLDYNDFLDTVDIAVAEPEFNDAFQVASLHPRYQFAGTQVDDIENYT
;
A
#
# COMPACT_ATOMS: atom_id res chain seq x y z
N MET A 1 -8.61 -15.49 -0.80
CA MET A 1 -7.53 -14.53 -0.52
C MET A 1 -7.89 -13.13 -1.00
N ILE A 2 -8.10 -12.86 -2.30
CA ILE A 2 -8.48 -11.51 -2.79
C ILE A 2 -9.78 -10.98 -2.16
N ALA A 3 -10.82 -11.81 -2.02
CA ALA A 3 -12.09 -11.37 -1.42
C ALA A 3 -11.95 -10.96 0.06
N ALA A 4 -11.09 -11.63 0.82
CA ALA A 4 -10.82 -11.28 2.22
C ALA A 4 -9.99 -9.99 2.34
N THR A 5 -9.02 -9.78 1.44
CA THR A 5 -8.25 -8.53 1.39
C THR A 5 -9.09 -7.36 0.90
N ARG A 6 -10.06 -7.60 -0.01
CA ARG A 6 -11.01 -6.58 -0.44
C ARG A 6 -11.99 -6.20 0.68
N ASP A 7 -12.48 -7.19 1.44
CA ASP A 7 -13.37 -6.95 2.59
C ASP A 7 -12.61 -6.26 3.74
N TRP A 8 -11.32 -6.57 3.93
CA TRP A 8 -10.44 -5.81 4.83
C TRP A 8 -10.17 -4.39 4.31
N LEU A 9 -9.93 -4.18 3.02
CA LEU A 9 -9.77 -2.82 2.46
C LEU A 9 -11.06 -1.99 2.65
N GLU A 10 -12.22 -2.57 2.34
CA GLU A 10 -13.52 -1.87 2.47
C GLU A 10 -13.82 -1.55 3.95
N LYS A 11 -13.52 -2.45 4.89
CA LYS A 11 -13.79 -2.23 6.32
C LYS A 11 -12.73 -1.40 7.03
N ALA A 12 -11.44 -1.65 6.77
CA ALA A 12 -10.33 -0.95 7.42
C ALA A 12 -10.02 0.35 6.69
N VAL A 13 -9.70 0.34 5.40
CA VAL A 13 -9.22 1.55 4.73
C VAL A 13 -10.34 2.56 4.43
N ILE A 14 -11.51 2.07 4.02
CA ILE A 14 -12.67 2.95 3.71
C ILE A 14 -13.53 3.17 4.97
N GLY A 15 -13.80 2.12 5.76
CA GLY A 15 -14.61 2.22 6.98
C GLY A 15 -13.96 2.98 8.14
N LEU A 16 -12.63 2.96 8.25
CA LEU A 16 -11.85 3.66 9.28
C LEU A 16 -11.21 4.97 8.75
N ASN A 17 -11.48 5.33 7.49
CA ASN A 17 -11.04 6.59 6.87
C ASN A 17 -9.50 6.77 6.83
N LEU A 18 -8.74 5.67 6.75
CA LEU A 18 -7.28 5.63 6.86
C LEU A 18 -6.55 6.25 5.65
N CYS A 19 -7.24 6.42 4.51
CA CYS A 19 -6.69 7.14 3.38
C CYS A 19 -7.74 8.11 2.80
N PRO A 20 -7.53 9.43 2.88
CA PRO A 20 -8.47 10.42 2.35
C PRO A 20 -8.64 10.34 0.83
N PHE A 21 -7.70 9.69 0.13
CA PHE A 21 -7.69 9.55 -1.33
C PHE A 21 -8.45 8.30 -1.82
N ALA A 22 -8.56 7.25 -0.98
CA ALA A 22 -9.11 5.96 -1.37
C ALA A 22 -10.59 6.02 -1.82
N LYS A 23 -11.38 6.94 -1.27
CA LYS A 23 -12.82 7.03 -1.56
C LYS A 23 -13.12 7.45 -3.00
N ALA A 24 -12.38 8.42 -3.54
CA ALA A 24 -12.63 8.96 -4.88
C ALA A 24 -12.28 7.93 -5.97
N VAL A 25 -11.12 7.28 -5.85
CA VAL A 25 -10.64 6.26 -6.80
C VAL A 25 -11.46 4.97 -6.71
N HIS A 26 -11.94 4.60 -5.53
CA HIS A 26 -12.80 3.43 -5.35
C HIS A 26 -14.16 3.62 -6.05
N VAL A 27 -14.78 4.80 -5.89
CA VAL A 27 -16.06 5.12 -6.56
C VAL A 27 -15.91 5.14 -8.08
N LYS A 28 -14.75 5.58 -8.60
CA LYS A 28 -14.43 5.57 -10.02
C LYS A 28 -13.93 4.22 -10.57
N GLN A 29 -13.78 3.20 -9.72
CA GLN A 29 -13.26 1.87 -10.06
C GLN A 29 -11.84 1.88 -10.65
N GLN A 30 -11.00 2.83 -10.25
CA GLN A 30 -9.64 3.04 -10.76
C GLN A 30 -8.57 2.36 -9.89
N ILE A 31 -8.97 1.32 -9.14
CA ILE A 31 -8.08 0.58 -8.23
C ILE A 31 -7.74 -0.78 -8.84
N ARG A 32 -6.45 -1.04 -9.00
CA ARG A 32 -5.91 -2.36 -9.26
C ARG A 32 -5.48 -3.02 -7.96
N TYR A 33 -5.77 -4.31 -7.84
CA TYR A 33 -5.37 -5.13 -6.70
C TYR A 33 -4.34 -6.14 -7.16
N VAL A 34 -3.17 -6.16 -6.53
CA VAL A 34 -2.09 -7.10 -6.83
C VAL A 34 -1.67 -7.82 -5.56
N VAL A 35 -1.65 -9.15 -5.61
CA VAL A 35 -1.06 -9.97 -4.55
C VAL A 35 0.33 -10.38 -5.01
N SER A 36 1.35 -9.83 -4.34
CA SER A 36 2.74 -10.19 -4.55
C SER A 36 3.01 -11.58 -3.97
N ALA A 37 3.78 -12.37 -4.72
CA ALA A 37 4.32 -13.65 -4.26
C ALA A 37 5.75 -13.51 -3.69
N ALA A 38 6.23 -12.28 -3.52
CA ALA A 38 7.56 -12.01 -3.01
C ALA A 38 7.73 -12.57 -1.60
N THR A 39 8.84 -13.26 -1.39
CA THR A 39 9.28 -13.77 -0.08
C THR A 39 10.56 -13.08 0.41
N THR A 40 11.06 -12.09 -0.34
CA THR A 40 12.22 -11.26 0.01
C THR A 40 11.93 -9.80 -0.31
N GLU A 41 12.61 -8.89 0.37
CA GLU A 41 12.43 -7.43 0.21
C GLU A 41 12.78 -6.98 -1.20
N GLU A 42 13.82 -7.54 -1.80
CA GLU A 42 14.24 -7.20 -3.17
C GLU A 42 13.18 -7.64 -4.18
N ALA A 43 12.58 -8.82 -3.99
CA ALA A 43 11.48 -9.28 -4.84
C ALA A 43 10.25 -8.37 -4.69
N LEU A 44 9.95 -7.90 -3.48
CA LEU A 44 8.85 -6.97 -3.25
C LEU A 44 9.11 -5.60 -3.87
N LEU A 45 10.34 -5.09 -3.77
CA LEU A 45 10.73 -3.84 -4.41
C LEU A 45 10.59 -3.91 -5.93
N LEU A 46 10.97 -5.04 -6.54
CA LEU A 46 10.74 -5.25 -7.97
C LEU A 46 9.26 -5.24 -8.33
N ASP A 47 8.40 -5.89 -7.53
CA ASP A 47 6.95 -5.85 -7.72
C ASP A 47 6.39 -4.43 -7.59
N LEU A 48 6.88 -3.64 -6.62
CA LEU A 48 6.52 -2.23 -6.47
C LEU A 48 6.88 -1.42 -7.72
N LEU A 49 8.13 -1.53 -8.20
CA LEU A 49 8.58 -0.80 -9.39
C LEU A 49 7.78 -1.18 -10.65
N VAL A 50 7.41 -2.46 -10.80
CA VAL A 50 6.54 -2.91 -11.89
C VAL A 50 5.19 -2.22 -11.84
N GLU A 51 4.60 -2.10 -10.65
CA GLU A 51 3.29 -1.47 -10.50
C GLU A 51 3.35 0.07 -10.60
N LEU A 52 4.43 0.72 -10.15
CA LEU A 52 4.65 2.16 -10.38
C LEU A 52 4.76 2.48 -11.88
N ARG A 53 5.55 1.72 -12.63
CA ARG A 53 5.64 1.89 -14.09
C ARG A 53 4.30 1.61 -14.78
N ARG A 54 3.53 0.63 -14.30
CA ARG A 54 2.18 0.38 -14.81
C ARG A 54 1.27 1.59 -14.61
N LEU A 55 1.29 2.20 -13.42
CA LEU A 55 0.50 3.41 -13.15
C LEU A 55 0.95 4.56 -14.06
N GLN A 56 2.25 4.71 -14.30
CA GLN A 56 2.79 5.73 -15.19
C GLN A 56 2.38 5.52 -16.65
N ASP A 57 2.38 4.27 -17.12
CA ASP A 57 2.08 3.91 -18.50
C ASP A 57 0.57 3.79 -18.79
N THR A 58 -0.28 3.91 -17.77
CA THR A 58 -1.74 3.79 -17.90
C THR A 58 -2.40 5.13 -17.64
N ASP A 59 -3.41 5.47 -18.43
CA ASP A 59 -4.24 6.66 -18.17
C ASP A 59 -4.87 6.57 -16.77
N ALA A 60 -4.73 7.62 -15.96
CA ALA A 60 -5.30 7.71 -14.62
C ALA A 60 -6.83 7.57 -14.64
N ASP A 61 -7.49 7.89 -15.76
CA ASP A 61 -8.93 7.66 -15.92
C ASP A 61 -9.28 6.15 -15.94
N LEU A 62 -8.31 5.28 -16.26
CA LEU A 62 -8.44 3.83 -16.25
C LEU A 62 -7.85 3.19 -14.99
N LEU A 63 -6.69 3.68 -14.54
CA LEU A 63 -5.96 3.14 -13.40
C LEU A 63 -5.17 4.25 -12.71
N ASP A 64 -5.63 4.65 -11.54
CA ASP A 64 -5.02 5.72 -10.74
C ASP A 64 -4.27 5.16 -9.53
N THR A 65 -4.70 4.03 -8.99
CA THR A 65 -4.15 3.46 -7.76
C THR A 65 -3.91 1.96 -7.91
N THR A 66 -2.75 1.49 -7.45
CA THR A 66 -2.51 0.06 -7.20
C THR A 66 -2.42 -0.20 -5.70
N LEU A 67 -3.20 -1.17 -5.24
CA LEU A 67 -3.01 -1.80 -3.93
C LEU A 67 -2.12 -3.03 -4.09
N LEU A 68 -0.88 -2.92 -3.63
CA LEU A 68 0.08 -4.02 -3.57
C LEU A 68 -0.02 -4.73 -2.22
N ILE A 69 -0.36 -6.03 -2.24
CA ILE A 69 -0.59 -6.88 -1.07
C ILE A 69 0.53 -7.91 -1.00
N HIS A 70 1.34 -7.94 0.05
CA HIS A 70 2.53 -8.80 0.15
C HIS A 70 2.51 -9.73 1.38
N PRO A 71 1.69 -10.79 1.40
CA PRO A 71 1.44 -11.57 2.62
C PRO A 71 2.61 -12.48 3.04
N TYR A 72 3.67 -12.60 2.23
CA TYR A 72 4.76 -13.57 2.43
C TYR A 72 6.11 -12.94 2.79
N VAL A 73 6.17 -11.62 2.94
CA VAL A 73 7.37 -10.86 3.32
C VAL A 73 6.95 -9.61 4.09
N LEU A 74 7.84 -9.08 4.95
CA LEU A 74 7.57 -7.92 5.79
C LEU A 74 6.33 -8.11 6.70
N THR A 75 6.19 -9.31 7.28
CA THR A 75 5.12 -9.61 8.24
C THR A 75 5.44 -9.12 9.66
N ASP A 76 6.71 -8.83 9.92
CA ASP A 76 7.13 -8.12 11.13
C ASP A 76 7.03 -6.60 10.89
N PHE A 77 6.57 -5.87 11.90
CA PHE A 77 6.33 -4.43 11.76
C PHE A 77 7.63 -3.62 11.68
N LEU A 78 8.70 -4.05 12.35
CA LEU A 78 9.97 -3.32 12.31
C LEU A 78 10.61 -3.47 10.93
N ASP A 79 10.69 -4.70 10.42
CA ASP A 79 11.17 -4.95 9.06
C ASP A 79 10.34 -4.18 8.02
N TYR A 80 9.01 -4.17 8.19
CA TYR A 80 8.10 -3.40 7.35
C TYR A 80 8.38 -1.89 7.41
N ASN A 81 8.58 -1.34 8.60
CA ASN A 81 8.81 0.09 8.80
C ASN A 81 10.16 0.51 8.19
N ASP A 82 11.21 -0.30 8.37
CA ASP A 82 12.52 -0.06 7.78
C ASP A 82 12.46 -0.12 6.25
N PHE A 83 11.62 -0.98 5.68
CA PHE A 83 11.42 -1.05 4.23
C PHE A 83 10.78 0.23 3.64
N LEU A 84 10.04 1.03 4.42
CA LEU A 84 9.43 2.27 3.92
C LEU A 84 10.46 3.29 3.43
N ASP A 85 11.64 3.34 4.04
CA ASP A 85 12.74 4.20 3.55
C ASP A 85 13.16 3.79 2.12
N THR A 86 13.17 2.48 1.84
CA THR A 86 13.48 1.95 0.50
C THR A 86 12.37 2.31 -0.50
N VAL A 87 11.11 2.30 -0.06
CA VAL A 87 9.96 2.70 -0.87
C VAL A 87 10.04 4.18 -1.23
N ASP A 88 10.35 5.05 -0.26
CA ASP A 88 10.47 6.49 -0.50
C ASP A 88 11.59 6.81 -1.50
N ILE A 89 12.74 6.12 -1.39
CA ILE A 89 13.82 6.23 -2.37
C ILE A 89 13.35 5.80 -3.77
N ALA A 90 12.66 4.66 -3.87
CA ALA A 90 12.21 4.12 -5.16
C ALA A 90 11.18 5.05 -5.85
N VAL A 91 10.28 5.68 -5.08
CA VAL A 91 9.27 6.59 -5.62
C VAL A 91 9.88 7.94 -6.03
N ALA A 92 10.95 8.37 -5.35
CA ALA A 92 11.69 9.60 -5.67
C ALA A 92 12.65 9.45 -6.87
N GLU A 93 12.72 8.28 -7.50
CA GLU A 93 13.53 8.08 -8.69
C GLU A 93 13.12 9.07 -9.81
N PRO A 94 14.08 9.68 -10.53
CA PRO A 94 13.77 10.64 -11.60
C PRO A 94 12.86 10.10 -12.70
N GLU A 95 12.79 8.77 -12.88
CA GLU A 95 11.88 8.14 -13.83
C GLU A 95 10.41 8.43 -13.52
N PHE A 96 10.06 8.63 -12.24
CA PHE A 96 8.67 8.85 -11.80
C PHE A 96 8.29 10.33 -11.65
N ASN A 97 9.26 11.26 -11.68
CA ASN A 97 9.02 12.71 -11.66
C ASN A 97 8.02 13.17 -10.59
N ASP A 98 8.17 12.68 -9.36
CA ASP A 98 7.31 12.98 -8.20
C ASP A 98 5.81 12.71 -8.43
N ALA A 99 5.45 11.86 -9.40
CA ALA A 99 4.05 11.62 -9.79
C ALA A 99 3.28 10.74 -8.80
N PHE A 100 3.96 10.00 -7.94
CA PHE A 100 3.35 9.00 -7.06
C PHE A 100 3.55 9.33 -5.59
N GLN A 101 2.55 8.94 -4.80
CA GLN A 101 2.63 8.93 -3.34
C GLN A 101 2.29 7.52 -2.86
N VAL A 102 3.00 7.03 -1.86
CA VAL A 102 2.71 5.74 -1.24
C VAL A 102 2.02 5.96 0.09
N ALA A 103 0.82 5.39 0.21
CA ALA A 103 0.17 5.18 1.48
C ALA A 103 0.45 3.74 1.92
N SER A 104 1.06 3.58 3.09
CA SER A 104 1.51 2.29 3.60
C SER A 104 0.60 1.83 4.75
N LEU A 105 0.30 0.53 4.81
CA LEU A 105 -0.62 -0.06 5.79
C LEU A 105 -0.07 -1.41 6.28
N HIS A 106 -0.02 -1.59 7.60
CA HIS A 106 0.37 -2.86 8.21
C HIS A 106 -0.68 -3.29 9.25
N PRO A 107 -1.03 -4.59 9.39
CA PRO A 107 -2.01 -5.03 10.39
C PRO A 107 -1.60 -4.75 11.85
N ARG A 108 -0.30 -4.52 12.08
CA ARG A 108 0.26 -4.11 13.38
C ARG A 108 0.73 -2.65 13.38
N TYR A 109 0.22 -1.81 12.47
CA TYR A 109 0.60 -0.40 12.42
C TYR A 109 0.24 0.26 13.76
N GLN A 110 1.25 0.83 14.41
CA GLN A 110 1.14 1.48 15.71
C GLN A 110 1.50 2.94 15.50
N PHE A 111 0.55 3.85 15.76
CA PHE A 111 0.86 5.28 15.68
C PHE A 111 1.93 5.63 16.73
N ALA A 112 2.90 6.44 16.35
CA ALA A 112 3.98 6.88 17.24
C ALA A 112 3.40 7.49 18.52
N GLY A 113 3.59 6.79 19.65
CA GLY A 113 3.10 7.21 20.98
C GLY A 113 2.02 6.31 21.62
N THR A 114 1.53 5.28 20.93
CA THR A 114 0.52 4.33 21.46
C THR A 114 1.16 3.00 21.86
N GLN A 115 0.56 2.22 22.76
CA GLN A 115 0.94 0.83 23.08
C GLN A 115 0.20 -0.17 22.16
N VAL A 116 0.69 -1.40 22.00
CA VAL A 116 0.08 -2.43 21.14
C VAL A 116 -1.39 -2.71 21.50
N ASP A 117 -1.76 -2.50 22.76
CA ASP A 117 -3.10 -2.71 23.30
C ASP A 117 -3.92 -1.41 23.46
N ASP A 118 -3.44 -0.26 22.97
CA ASP A 118 -4.22 0.97 23.08
C ASP A 118 -5.46 0.92 22.18
N ILE A 119 -6.58 1.35 22.77
CA ILE A 119 -7.90 1.45 22.13
C ILE A 119 -7.86 2.28 20.83
N GLU A 120 -6.90 3.19 20.70
CA GLU A 120 -6.69 4.02 19.52
C GLU A 120 -6.25 3.21 18.28
N ASN A 121 -5.76 1.97 18.44
CA ASN A 121 -5.42 1.05 17.35
C ASN A 121 -6.61 0.20 16.84
N TYR A 122 -7.80 0.35 17.43
CA TYR A 122 -9.03 -0.37 17.05
C TYR A 122 -10.06 0.51 16.32
N THR A 123 -9.61 1.60 15.68
CA THR A 123 -10.51 2.52 14.97
C THR A 123 -10.05 2.89 13.59
#